data_AF-A0A937QT23-F1
#
_entry.id   AF-A0A937QT23-F1
#
_cell.length_a   1.000
_cell.length_b   1.000
_cell.length_c   1.000
_cell.angle_alpha   90.00
_cell.angle_beta   90.00
_cell.angle_gamma   90.00
#
_symmetry.space_group_name_H-M   'P 1'
#
loop_
_entity.id
_entity.type
_entity.pdbx_description
1 polymer ?
#
loop_
_entity_poly.entity_id
_entity_poly.type
_entity_poly.pdbx_seq_one_letter_code
_entity_poly.pdbx_strand_id
1 'polypeptide(L)'
;MAVGLKADFAIVKFQSGDGGDAIELMRQTIMNAEQLDPKSDTKAGFCRVVLPQAILWMQSQAKKIRPTQLDFQMVVGSCSCPDPPDRVMDMPCPPLLAAWYHLAVLELMLRTDSAILAELRKRTSTHRIISCELALNYYLIAKHIIEVDIERFFSYLPEYVCKIAYMREKAPSFSKESTYDLTDADLFVIKPVDWKSDLHLQNAKDAILALAAAAVCSDVKDIREQLLNHVGRNQEAEVALRPFIDCFEKQTCPKGDAFEITAYYLGRLMKSNVYMSPDEMFIVTYRLWEWLPNTFFKDVIEDVIADYLAGRWREIITNQGFNLRQPMTSVPPIEAALKEPTKGMAKIAAIVLTAENAVEHKLDAELRARLKQDGLRSNGGN
;
A
#
# COMPACT_ATOMS: atom_id res chain seq x y z
N MET A 1 15.40 -32.98 -0.48
CA MET A 1 14.09 -33.35 0.11
C MET A 1 13.77 -32.64 1.42
N ALA A 2 14.62 -32.70 2.46
CA ALA A 2 14.30 -32.09 3.77
C ALA A 2 13.97 -30.58 3.69
N VAL A 3 14.66 -29.83 2.84
CA VAL A 3 14.37 -28.41 2.54
C VAL A 3 12.94 -28.24 2.01
N GLY A 4 12.58 -28.98 0.95
CA GLY A 4 11.23 -28.94 0.37
C GLY A 4 10.12 -29.30 1.38
N LEU A 5 10.32 -30.36 2.17
CA LEU A 5 9.36 -30.78 3.19
C LEU A 5 9.15 -29.72 4.27
N LYS A 6 10.21 -29.00 4.66
CA LYS A 6 10.10 -27.90 5.62
C LYS A 6 9.33 -26.71 5.04
N ALA A 7 9.52 -26.39 3.75
CA ALA A 7 8.69 -25.39 3.07
C ALA A 7 7.22 -25.79 3.00
N ASP A 8 6.91 -27.05 2.65
CA ASP A 8 5.54 -27.54 2.66
C ASP A 8 4.92 -27.46 4.06
N PHE A 9 5.71 -27.75 5.11
CA PHE A 9 5.23 -27.60 6.48
C PHE A 9 4.99 -26.13 6.86
N ALA A 10 5.84 -25.21 6.41
CA ALA A 10 5.61 -23.77 6.56
C ALA A 10 4.31 -23.32 5.88
N ILE A 11 4.01 -23.84 4.69
CA ILE A 11 2.75 -23.57 3.97
C ILE A 11 1.55 -24.07 4.76
N VAL A 12 1.60 -25.30 5.31
CA VAL A 12 0.53 -25.86 6.14
C VAL A 12 0.28 -24.99 7.38
N LYS A 13 1.36 -24.56 8.07
CA LYS A 13 1.27 -23.65 9.21
C LYS A 13 0.60 -22.33 8.84
N PHE A 14 1.00 -21.76 7.71
CA PHE A 14 0.42 -20.52 7.20
C PHE A 14 -1.08 -20.66 6.88
N GLN A 15 -1.47 -21.74 6.18
CA GLN A 15 -2.87 -22.05 5.86
C GLN A 15 -3.72 -22.27 7.12
N SER A 16 -3.10 -22.73 8.20
CA SER A 16 -3.74 -22.94 9.50
C SER A 16 -3.86 -21.65 10.34
N GLY A 17 -3.40 -20.51 9.82
CA GLY A 17 -3.41 -19.22 10.51
C GLY A 17 -2.21 -18.97 11.44
N ASP A 18 -1.25 -19.89 11.49
CA ASP A 18 -0.05 -19.80 12.32
C ASP A 18 1.10 -19.11 11.55
N GLY A 19 0.92 -17.81 11.31
CA GLY A 19 1.83 -17.01 10.49
C GLY A 19 3.24 -16.89 11.07
N GLY A 20 3.37 -16.85 12.40
CA GLY A 20 4.67 -16.76 13.09
C GLY A 20 5.52 -18.00 12.87
N ASP A 21 4.97 -19.19 13.16
CA ASP A 21 5.68 -20.46 12.93
C ASP A 21 5.97 -20.67 11.43
N ALA A 22 5.04 -20.28 10.56
CA ALA A 22 5.24 -20.38 9.12
C ALA A 22 6.43 -19.57 8.61
N ILE A 23 6.56 -18.31 9.03
CA ILE A 23 7.70 -17.46 8.67
C ILE A 23 9.01 -18.04 9.21
N GLU A 24 9.02 -18.51 10.46
CA GLU A 24 10.21 -19.09 11.07
C GLU A 24 10.66 -20.38 10.36
N LEU A 25 9.71 -21.27 10.02
CA LEU A 25 10.00 -22.46 9.23
C LEU A 25 10.53 -22.09 7.84
N MET A 26 9.96 -21.08 7.19
CA MET A 26 10.43 -20.62 5.89
C MET A 26 11.81 -19.97 5.96
N ARG A 27 12.10 -19.21 7.02
CA ARG A 27 13.44 -18.65 7.32
C ARG A 27 14.48 -19.76 7.39
N GLN A 28 14.23 -20.78 8.21
CA GLN A 28 15.11 -21.93 8.32
C GLN A 28 15.24 -22.69 6.99
N THR A 29 14.17 -22.74 6.21
CA THR A 29 14.17 -23.41 4.91
C THR A 29 15.08 -22.68 3.92
N ILE A 30 15.01 -21.35 3.85
CA ILE A 30 15.91 -20.54 3.03
C ILE A 30 17.36 -20.71 3.49
N MET A 31 17.64 -20.65 4.79
CA MET A 31 18.99 -20.87 5.33
C MET A 31 19.56 -22.25 4.94
N ASN A 32 18.72 -23.30 4.98
CA ASN A 32 19.14 -24.63 4.56
C ASN A 32 19.33 -24.71 3.02
N ALA A 33 18.51 -24.00 2.24
CA ALA A 33 18.62 -23.94 0.79
C ALA A 33 19.86 -23.17 0.30
N GLU A 34 20.47 -22.33 1.14
CA GLU A 34 21.74 -21.66 0.83
C GLU A 34 22.90 -22.65 0.70
N GLN A 35 22.80 -23.82 1.32
CA GLN A 35 23.80 -24.88 1.26
C GLN A 35 23.62 -25.82 0.05
N LEU A 36 22.56 -25.63 -0.74
CA LEU A 36 22.29 -26.44 -1.92
C LEU A 36 22.96 -25.81 -3.15
N ASP A 37 23.70 -26.63 -3.91
CA ASP A 37 24.13 -26.27 -5.26
C ASP A 37 22.96 -26.54 -6.23
N PRO A 38 22.35 -25.51 -6.85
CA PRO A 38 21.25 -25.72 -7.79
C PRO A 38 21.63 -26.56 -9.02
N LYS A 39 22.94 -26.71 -9.32
CA LYS A 39 23.43 -27.47 -10.48
C LYS A 39 23.78 -28.92 -10.14
N SER A 40 23.80 -29.30 -8.86
CA SER A 40 24.21 -30.65 -8.47
C SER A 40 23.21 -31.72 -8.92
N ASP A 41 21.91 -31.41 -8.82
CA ASP A 41 20.83 -32.29 -9.23
C ASP A 41 19.50 -31.53 -9.40
N THR A 42 18.55 -32.14 -10.11
CA THR A 42 17.23 -31.57 -10.41
C THR A 42 16.43 -31.21 -9.16
N LYS A 43 16.59 -31.93 -8.04
CA LYS A 43 15.85 -31.68 -6.80
C LYS A 43 16.40 -30.46 -6.07
N ALA A 44 17.72 -30.29 -6.03
CA ALA A 44 18.38 -29.11 -5.49
C ALA A 44 18.02 -27.86 -6.31
N GLY A 45 18.11 -27.94 -7.64
CA GLY A 45 17.67 -26.88 -8.55
C GLY A 45 16.19 -26.52 -8.36
N PHE A 46 15.31 -27.52 -8.31
CA PHE A 46 13.88 -27.29 -8.06
C PHE A 46 13.58 -26.64 -6.72
N CYS A 47 14.22 -27.09 -5.63
CA CYS A 47 14.07 -26.45 -4.32
C CYS A 47 14.44 -24.95 -4.40
N ARG A 48 15.51 -24.61 -5.11
CA ARG A 48 15.97 -23.22 -5.26
C ARG A 48 14.99 -22.34 -6.04
N VAL A 49 14.34 -22.89 -7.06
CA VAL A 49 13.35 -22.17 -7.89
C VAL A 49 11.99 -22.04 -7.18
N VAL A 50 11.53 -23.09 -6.49
CA VAL A 50 10.16 -23.12 -5.93
C VAL A 50 10.00 -22.27 -4.67
N LEU A 51 11.06 -22.07 -3.88
CA LEU A 51 10.98 -21.36 -2.59
C LEU A 51 10.52 -19.90 -2.70
N PRO A 52 11.10 -19.05 -3.57
CA PRO A 52 10.58 -17.70 -3.80
C PRO A 52 9.10 -17.70 -4.22
N GLN A 53 8.69 -18.67 -5.05
CA GLN A 53 7.30 -18.79 -5.51
C GLN A 53 6.34 -19.15 -4.37
N ALA A 54 6.77 -20.04 -3.46
CA ALA A 54 6.01 -20.36 -2.25
C ALA A 54 5.79 -19.12 -1.36
N ILE A 55 6.83 -18.30 -1.17
CA ILE A 55 6.73 -17.07 -0.37
C ILE A 55 5.83 -16.03 -1.05
N LEU A 56 5.97 -15.85 -2.36
CA LEU A 56 5.08 -14.97 -3.14
C LEU A 56 3.63 -15.42 -3.07
N TRP A 57 3.38 -16.73 -3.11
CA TRP A 57 2.05 -17.28 -2.88
C TRP A 57 1.55 -16.92 -1.46
N MET A 58 2.35 -17.11 -0.40
CA MET A 58 1.96 -16.72 0.97
C MET A 58 1.65 -15.21 1.06
N GLN A 59 2.42 -14.36 0.40
CA GLN A 59 2.13 -12.92 0.32
C GLN A 59 0.79 -12.65 -0.36
N SER A 60 0.49 -13.30 -1.49
CA SER A 60 -0.80 -13.12 -2.17
C SER A 60 -1.99 -13.46 -1.27
N GLN A 61 -1.88 -14.54 -0.50
CA GLN A 61 -2.89 -14.95 0.47
C GLN A 61 -3.02 -13.95 1.62
N ALA A 62 -1.90 -13.44 2.15
CA ALA A 62 -1.91 -12.44 3.22
C ALA A 62 -2.55 -11.12 2.78
N LYS A 63 -2.41 -10.72 1.51
CA LYS A 63 -3.11 -9.54 0.95
C LYS A 63 -4.62 -9.75 0.77
N LYS A 64 -5.09 -11.00 0.76
CA LYS A 64 -6.43 -11.38 0.24
C LYS A 64 -6.68 -10.92 -1.20
N ILE A 65 -5.63 -10.58 -1.94
CA ILE A 65 -5.69 -10.25 -3.36
C ILE A 65 -5.59 -11.57 -4.10
N ARG A 66 -6.61 -11.90 -4.91
CA ARG A 66 -6.43 -12.94 -5.93
C ARG A 66 -5.40 -12.40 -6.91
N PRO A 67 -4.23 -13.05 -7.08
CA PRO A 67 -3.28 -12.60 -8.07
C PRO A 67 -3.96 -12.69 -9.45
N THR A 68 -4.27 -11.55 -10.06
CA THR A 68 -4.95 -11.45 -11.36
C THR A 68 -4.12 -12.05 -12.51
N GLN A 69 -2.88 -12.45 -12.26
CA GLN A 69 -1.95 -12.97 -13.28
C GLN A 69 -1.20 -14.24 -12.87
N LEU A 70 -1.31 -14.70 -11.63
CA LEU A 70 -0.72 -15.95 -11.17
C LEU A 70 -1.85 -16.82 -10.64
N ASP A 71 -2.50 -17.55 -11.54
CA ASP A 71 -3.45 -18.63 -11.21
C ASP A 71 -2.69 -19.86 -10.67
N PHE A 72 -1.73 -19.60 -9.77
CA PHE A 72 -0.83 -20.57 -9.20
C PHE A 72 -1.32 -20.93 -7.81
N GLN A 73 -2.03 -22.06 -7.71
CA GLN A 73 -2.35 -22.66 -6.44
C GLN A 73 -1.13 -23.46 -5.96
N MET A 74 -0.55 -23.04 -4.83
CA MET A 74 0.40 -23.88 -4.11
C MET A 74 -0.37 -25.02 -3.44
N VAL A 75 -0.06 -26.25 -3.85
CA VAL A 75 -0.56 -27.47 -3.22
C VAL A 75 0.49 -27.93 -2.20
N VAL A 76 0.05 -28.38 -1.03
CA VAL A 76 0.97 -28.97 -0.03
C VAL A 76 1.66 -30.18 -0.66
N GLY A 77 2.99 -30.20 -0.62
CA GLY A 77 3.82 -31.20 -1.29
C GLY A 77 4.48 -30.68 -2.57
N SER A 78 4.08 -29.50 -3.07
CA SER A 78 4.70 -28.89 -4.24
C SER A 78 6.18 -28.57 -4.03
N CYS A 79 6.60 -28.19 -2.82
CA CYS A 79 8.01 -27.88 -2.55
C CYS A 79 8.88 -29.15 -2.37
N SER A 80 8.28 -30.27 -1.99
CA SER A 80 8.95 -31.56 -1.76
C SER A 80 8.75 -32.59 -2.89
N CYS A 81 8.35 -32.15 -4.08
CA CYS A 81 8.14 -33.01 -5.25
C CYS A 81 9.30 -34.01 -5.43
N PRO A 82 9.04 -35.34 -5.31
CA PRO A 82 10.10 -36.34 -5.36
C PRO A 82 10.74 -36.43 -6.74
N ASP A 83 9.95 -36.15 -7.78
CA ASP A 83 10.31 -36.25 -9.20
C ASP A 83 10.00 -34.91 -9.90
N PRO A 84 10.78 -33.85 -9.61
CA PRO A 84 10.58 -32.55 -10.23
C PRO A 84 10.84 -32.63 -11.75
N PRO A 85 10.12 -31.85 -12.57
CA PRO A 85 10.26 -31.93 -14.01
C PRO A 85 11.62 -31.37 -14.46
N ASP A 86 12.28 -32.06 -15.41
CA ASP A 86 13.64 -31.73 -15.87
C ASP A 86 13.76 -30.29 -16.41
N ARG A 87 12.68 -29.74 -16.98
CA ARG A 87 12.59 -28.35 -17.49
C ARG A 87 12.99 -27.28 -16.46
N VAL A 88 12.98 -27.63 -15.16
CA VAL A 88 13.35 -26.72 -14.08
C VAL A 88 14.84 -26.37 -14.14
N MET A 89 15.68 -27.25 -14.68
CA MET A 89 17.10 -26.97 -14.88
C MET A 89 17.35 -25.88 -15.92
N ASP A 90 16.38 -25.67 -16.82
CA ASP A 90 16.41 -24.61 -17.84
C ASP A 90 15.80 -23.30 -17.33
N MET A 91 15.18 -23.29 -16.15
CA MET A 91 14.57 -22.10 -15.58
C MET A 91 15.62 -21.18 -14.95
N PRO A 92 15.47 -19.85 -15.05
CA PRO A 92 16.27 -18.92 -14.29
C PRO A 92 16.17 -19.21 -12.79
N CYS A 93 17.32 -19.38 -12.13
CA CYS A 93 17.38 -19.56 -10.68
C CYS A 93 17.71 -18.20 -10.03
N PRO A 94 16.72 -17.47 -9.48
CA PRO A 94 16.99 -16.19 -8.85
C PRO A 94 17.93 -16.35 -7.64
N PRO A 95 18.67 -15.30 -7.25
CA PRO A 95 19.46 -15.33 -6.04
C PRO A 95 18.54 -15.52 -4.83
N LEU A 96 18.94 -16.36 -3.85
CA LEU A 96 18.17 -16.54 -2.61
C LEU A 96 18.00 -15.24 -1.82
N LEU A 97 18.83 -14.24 -2.06
CA LEU A 97 18.64 -12.91 -1.51
C LEU A 97 17.26 -12.34 -1.85
N ALA A 98 16.72 -12.60 -3.05
CA ALA A 98 15.34 -12.21 -3.40
C ALA A 98 14.31 -12.91 -2.51
N ALA A 99 14.52 -14.20 -2.18
CA ALA A 99 13.65 -14.93 -1.26
C ALA A 99 13.64 -14.29 0.14
N TRP A 100 14.78 -13.81 0.63
CA TRP A 100 14.87 -13.05 1.88
C TRP A 100 14.08 -11.74 1.84
N TYR A 101 14.14 -10.99 0.73
CA TYR A 101 13.32 -9.79 0.55
C TYR A 101 11.83 -10.10 0.61
N HIS A 102 11.39 -11.13 -0.11
CA HIS A 102 9.98 -11.55 -0.06
C HIS A 102 9.59 -12.05 1.34
N LEU A 103 10.46 -12.75 2.05
CA LEU A 103 10.16 -13.18 3.42
C LEU A 103 10.04 -11.98 4.38
N ALA A 104 10.90 -10.96 4.24
CA ALA A 104 10.81 -9.74 5.04
C ALA A 104 9.52 -8.94 4.75
N VAL A 105 9.10 -8.87 3.49
CA VAL A 105 7.80 -8.27 3.14
C VAL A 105 6.65 -9.07 3.76
N LEU A 106 6.72 -10.41 3.74
CA LEU A 106 5.69 -11.24 4.37
C LEU A 106 5.64 -11.03 5.89
N GLU A 107 6.80 -10.91 6.56
CA GLU A 107 6.89 -10.53 7.98
C GLU A 107 6.17 -9.21 8.28
N LEU A 108 6.40 -8.17 7.46
CA LEU A 108 5.73 -6.88 7.60
C LEU A 108 4.21 -7.01 7.44
N MET A 109 3.75 -7.82 6.48
CA MET A 109 2.33 -8.03 6.21
C MET A 109 1.63 -8.81 7.33
N LEU A 110 2.29 -9.82 7.89
CA LEU A 110 1.79 -10.59 9.03
C LEU A 110 1.96 -9.87 10.37
N ARG A 111 2.67 -8.73 10.38
CA ARG A 111 2.97 -7.93 11.58
C ARG A 111 3.67 -8.76 12.67
N THR A 112 4.53 -9.67 12.26
CA THR A 112 5.36 -10.49 13.15
C THR A 112 6.73 -9.82 13.35
N ASP A 113 7.37 -10.06 14.49
CA ASP A 113 8.75 -9.62 14.75
C ASP A 113 9.68 -10.85 14.84
N SER A 114 9.85 -11.51 13.70
CA SER A 114 10.70 -12.70 13.56
C SER A 114 12.15 -12.33 13.19
N ALA A 115 12.50 -11.05 13.30
CA ALA A 115 13.78 -10.46 12.93
C ALA A 115 14.24 -10.75 11.49
N ILE A 116 13.32 -11.08 10.56
CA ILE A 116 13.67 -11.36 9.16
C ILE A 116 14.24 -10.11 8.50
N LEU A 117 13.61 -8.96 8.71
CA LEU A 117 14.11 -7.68 8.20
C LEU A 117 15.53 -7.39 8.69
N ALA A 118 15.80 -7.59 9.98
CA ALA A 118 17.13 -7.35 10.55
C ALA A 118 18.18 -8.29 9.93
N GLU A 119 17.84 -9.56 9.73
CA GLU A 119 18.69 -10.54 9.07
C GLU A 119 18.94 -10.19 7.60
N LEU A 120 17.90 -9.78 6.87
CA LEU A 120 18.02 -9.27 5.51
C LEU A 120 18.98 -8.07 5.45
N ARG A 121 18.86 -7.10 6.38
CA ARG A 121 19.75 -5.92 6.40
C ARG A 121 21.21 -6.27 6.61
N LYS A 122 21.53 -7.31 7.40
CA LYS A 122 22.91 -7.83 7.53
C LYS A 122 23.41 -8.38 6.20
N ARG A 123 22.58 -9.16 5.51
CA ARG A 123 22.89 -9.77 4.20
C ARG A 123 23.05 -8.73 3.10
N THR A 124 22.27 -7.66 3.16
CA THR A 124 22.27 -6.58 2.17
C THR A 124 23.18 -5.41 2.55
N SER A 125 24.15 -5.64 3.43
CA SER A 125 25.10 -4.61 3.86
C SER A 125 26.04 -4.17 2.73
N THR A 126 26.34 -5.08 1.81
CA THR A 126 27.27 -4.86 0.69
C THR A 126 26.59 -4.85 -0.68
N HIS A 127 25.51 -5.61 -0.85
CA HIS A 127 24.81 -5.78 -2.13
C HIS A 127 23.29 -5.75 -1.92
N ARG A 128 22.54 -5.11 -2.82
CA ARG A 128 21.09 -4.96 -2.76
C ARG A 128 20.47 -5.27 -4.12
N ILE A 129 19.27 -5.85 -4.12
CA ILE A 129 18.49 -6.05 -5.34
C ILE A 129 17.48 -4.91 -5.42
N ILE A 130 17.63 -4.01 -6.40
CA ILE A 130 16.89 -2.74 -6.42
C ILE A 130 15.38 -2.93 -6.55
N SER A 131 14.93 -3.81 -7.44
CA SER A 131 13.50 -4.15 -7.57
C SER A 131 12.91 -4.63 -6.23
N CYS A 132 13.66 -5.45 -5.49
CA CYS A 132 13.25 -5.92 -4.17
C CYS A 132 13.32 -4.82 -3.09
N GLU A 133 14.31 -3.93 -3.12
CA GLU A 133 14.39 -2.77 -2.23
C GLU A 133 13.20 -1.83 -2.41
N LEU A 134 12.80 -1.56 -3.66
CA LEU A 134 11.63 -0.74 -3.97
C LEU A 134 10.38 -1.32 -3.30
N ALA A 135 10.13 -2.62 -3.54
CA ALA A 135 9.00 -3.33 -2.94
C ALA A 135 9.07 -3.29 -1.41
N LEU A 136 10.22 -3.63 -0.81
CA LEU A 136 10.38 -3.63 0.64
C LEU A 136 10.13 -2.25 1.27
N ASN A 137 10.63 -1.18 0.67
CA ASN A 137 10.49 0.17 1.21
C ASN A 137 9.04 0.67 1.13
N TYR A 138 8.32 0.26 0.09
CA TYR A 138 6.88 0.49 0.02
C TYR A 138 6.14 -0.14 1.22
N TYR A 139 6.42 -1.40 1.58
CA TYR A 139 5.74 -2.02 2.72
C TYR A 139 6.19 -1.45 4.07
N LEU A 140 7.45 -1.05 4.20
CA LEU A 140 7.94 -0.40 5.42
C LEU A 140 7.21 0.92 5.69
N ILE A 141 7.12 1.79 4.68
CA ILE A 141 6.42 3.06 4.84
C ILE A 141 4.90 2.85 4.96
N ALA A 142 4.31 1.92 4.21
CA ALA A 142 2.88 1.59 4.29
C ALA A 142 2.48 1.08 5.68
N LYS A 143 3.32 0.25 6.32
CA LYS A 143 3.11 -0.21 7.70
C LYS A 143 2.98 0.99 8.64
N HIS A 144 3.93 1.92 8.57
CA HIS A 144 3.94 3.09 9.45
C HIS A 144 2.85 4.12 9.10
N ILE A 145 2.37 4.16 7.86
CA ILE A 145 1.16 4.90 7.48
C ILE A 145 -0.06 4.34 8.21
N ILE A 146 -0.30 3.01 8.15
CA ILE A 146 -1.46 2.38 8.82
C ILE A 146 -1.37 2.53 10.34
N GLU A 147 -0.18 2.35 10.91
CA GLU A 147 0.05 2.48 12.36
C GLU A 147 0.07 3.95 12.83
N VAL A 148 0.09 4.91 11.90
CA VAL A 148 0.28 6.34 12.16
C VAL A 148 1.56 6.59 13.01
N ASP A 149 2.61 5.80 12.77
CA ASP A 149 3.91 5.91 13.45
C ASP A 149 4.76 6.96 12.73
N ILE A 150 4.62 8.22 13.13
CA ILE A 150 5.22 9.38 12.47
C ILE A 150 6.75 9.35 12.55
N GLU A 151 7.31 8.97 13.70
CA GLU A 151 8.76 8.91 13.88
C GLU A 151 9.39 7.88 12.94
N ARG A 152 8.85 6.66 12.91
CA ARG A 152 9.37 5.64 11.99
C ARG A 152 9.06 5.97 10.54
N PHE A 153 7.90 6.54 10.23
CA PHE A 153 7.58 7.03 8.88
C PHE A 153 8.66 7.97 8.35
N PHE A 154 9.02 9.02 9.11
CA PHE A 154 10.05 9.97 8.68
C PHE A 154 11.46 9.36 8.64
N SER A 155 11.74 8.33 9.43
CA SER A 155 13.00 7.59 9.33
C SER A 155 13.17 6.85 7.98
N TYR A 156 12.07 6.44 7.35
CA TYR A 156 12.06 5.73 6.05
C TYR A 156 11.73 6.63 4.85
N LEU A 157 11.11 7.79 5.07
CA LEU A 157 10.64 8.68 3.99
C LEU A 157 11.75 9.08 3.00
N PRO A 158 12.96 9.52 3.41
CA PRO A 158 14.00 9.90 2.45
C PRO A 158 14.39 8.75 1.51
N GLU A 159 14.58 7.54 2.06
CA GLU A 159 14.97 6.38 1.27
C GLU A 159 13.84 5.95 0.31
N TYR A 160 12.59 6.01 0.75
CA TYR A 160 11.42 5.79 -0.10
C TYR A 160 11.34 6.78 -1.27
N VAL A 161 11.48 8.08 -0.98
CA VAL A 161 11.38 9.16 -1.98
C VAL A 161 12.43 8.99 -3.08
N CYS A 162 13.70 8.74 -2.72
CA CYS A 162 14.77 8.52 -3.69
C CYS A 162 14.53 7.28 -4.53
N LYS A 163 14.08 6.19 -3.91
CA LYS A 163 13.82 4.91 -4.57
C LYS A 163 12.72 5.02 -5.61
N ILE A 164 11.59 5.62 -5.26
CA ILE A 164 10.48 5.81 -6.20
C ILE A 164 10.84 6.79 -7.32
N ALA A 165 11.58 7.87 -7.00
CA ALA A 165 12.06 8.80 -8.01
C ALA A 165 12.96 8.11 -9.04
N TYR A 166 13.94 7.34 -8.56
CA TYR A 166 14.81 6.53 -9.43
C TYR A 166 14.01 5.57 -10.32
N MET A 167 13.02 4.86 -9.76
CA MET A 167 12.18 3.94 -10.52
C MET A 167 11.42 4.68 -11.62
N ARG A 168 10.86 5.85 -11.34
CA ARG A 168 10.14 6.66 -12.35
C ARG A 168 11.05 7.16 -13.46
N GLU A 169 12.26 7.60 -13.14
CA GLU A 169 13.25 8.03 -14.13
C GLU A 169 13.72 6.89 -15.03
N LYS A 170 13.82 5.67 -14.48
CA LYS A 170 14.28 4.48 -15.20
C LYS A 170 13.17 3.60 -15.77
N ALA A 171 11.91 3.86 -15.43
CA ALA A 171 10.73 3.13 -15.93
C ALA A 171 10.74 2.92 -17.45
N PRO A 172 11.11 3.93 -18.29
CA PRO A 172 11.17 3.73 -19.74
C PRO A 172 12.25 2.76 -20.22
N SER A 173 13.27 2.51 -19.39
CA SER A 173 14.42 1.65 -19.71
C SER A 173 14.27 0.21 -19.21
N PHE A 174 13.34 -0.06 -18.28
CA PHE A 174 13.00 -1.44 -17.91
C PHE A 174 12.18 -2.05 -19.05
N SER A 175 12.77 -2.98 -19.81
CA SER A 175 11.99 -3.79 -20.73
C SER A 175 11.04 -4.68 -19.90
N LYS A 176 9.87 -5.01 -20.44
CA LYS A 176 8.91 -5.92 -19.77
C LYS A 176 9.52 -7.29 -19.46
N GLU A 177 10.59 -7.67 -20.16
CA GLU A 177 11.30 -8.94 -19.98
C GLU A 177 12.38 -8.86 -18.89
N SER A 178 12.99 -7.69 -18.63
CA SER A 178 14.06 -7.54 -17.65
C SER A 178 13.60 -7.36 -16.20
N THR A 179 12.31 -7.10 -15.96
CA THR A 179 11.80 -6.81 -14.61
C THR A 179 11.84 -8.02 -13.68
N TYR A 180 11.92 -9.22 -14.26
CA TYR A 180 12.05 -10.51 -13.55
C TYR A 180 13.47 -11.06 -13.56
N ASP A 181 14.39 -10.38 -14.23
CA ASP A 181 15.80 -10.73 -14.16
C ASP A 181 16.36 -10.20 -12.83
N LEU A 182 16.21 -11.01 -11.79
CA LEU A 182 16.78 -10.78 -10.47
C LEU A 182 18.26 -11.18 -10.40
N THR A 183 18.87 -11.58 -11.52
CA THR A 183 20.23 -12.13 -11.53
C THR A 183 21.30 -11.04 -11.52
N ASP A 184 20.97 -9.82 -11.97
CA ASP A 184 21.86 -8.66 -11.86
C ASP A 184 21.58 -7.87 -10.57
N ALA A 185 22.45 -8.09 -9.58
CA ALA A 185 22.50 -7.27 -8.38
C ALA A 185 23.19 -5.95 -8.71
N ASP A 186 22.50 -5.05 -9.40
CA ASP A 186 23.04 -3.72 -9.68
C ASP A 186 23.38 -3.01 -8.36
N LEU A 187 24.66 -2.73 -8.17
CA LEU A 187 25.16 -1.84 -7.12
C LEU A 187 24.72 -0.40 -7.44
N PHE A 188 23.46 -0.08 -7.12
CA PHE A 188 22.97 1.27 -7.29
C PHE A 188 23.28 2.12 -6.06
N VAL A 189 23.98 3.23 -6.30
CA VAL A 189 24.19 4.28 -5.30
C VAL A 189 22.94 5.16 -5.29
N ILE A 190 22.05 4.92 -4.32
CA ILE A 190 20.92 5.81 -4.07
C ILE A 190 21.47 7.14 -3.61
N LYS A 191 21.34 8.16 -4.46
CA LYS A 191 21.70 9.52 -4.08
C LYS A 191 20.82 9.99 -2.91
N PRO A 192 21.34 10.83 -2.02
CA PRO A 192 20.51 11.49 -1.01
C PRO A 192 19.31 12.18 -1.63
N VAL A 193 18.26 12.35 -0.83
CA VAL A 193 17.06 13.05 -1.26
C VAL A 193 17.40 14.50 -1.63
N ASP A 194 17.09 14.87 -2.86
CA ASP A 194 17.09 16.25 -3.32
C ASP A 194 15.72 16.88 -3.07
N TRP A 195 15.59 17.69 -2.02
CA TRP A 195 14.35 18.40 -1.68
C TRP A 195 14.02 19.54 -2.65
N LYS A 196 14.86 19.82 -3.64
CA LYS A 196 14.56 20.78 -4.73
C LYS A 196 13.99 20.10 -5.96
N SER A 197 14.05 18.78 -6.04
CA SER A 197 13.50 18.01 -7.15
C SER A 197 11.97 17.91 -7.02
N ASP A 198 11.25 18.39 -8.04
CA ASP A 198 9.79 18.29 -8.10
C ASP A 198 9.31 16.84 -7.96
N LEU A 199 10.03 15.89 -8.57
CA LEU A 199 9.71 14.47 -8.49
C LEU A 199 9.82 13.94 -7.07
N HIS A 200 10.87 14.33 -6.35
CA HIS A 200 11.06 13.95 -4.95
C HIS A 200 9.96 14.54 -4.07
N LEU A 201 9.64 15.82 -4.28
CA LEU A 201 8.60 16.51 -3.53
C LEU A 201 7.23 15.90 -3.76
N GLN A 202 6.87 15.57 -5.00
CA GLN A 202 5.60 14.90 -5.29
C GLN A 202 5.48 13.54 -4.58
N ASN A 203 6.53 12.73 -4.59
CA ASN A 203 6.53 11.44 -3.89
C ASN A 203 6.44 11.61 -2.36
N ALA A 204 7.08 12.64 -1.81
CA ALA A 204 6.99 12.95 -0.38
C ALA A 204 5.60 13.46 0.00
N LYS A 205 5.01 14.37 -0.79
CA LYS A 205 3.64 14.86 -0.62
C LYS A 205 2.63 13.72 -0.63
N ASP A 206 2.75 12.79 -1.58
CA ASP A 206 1.87 11.62 -1.67
C ASP A 206 1.92 10.75 -0.41
N ALA A 207 3.14 10.41 0.06
CA ALA A 207 3.32 9.64 1.28
C ALA A 207 2.78 10.36 2.53
N ILE A 208 2.99 11.67 2.63
CA ILE A 208 2.47 12.50 3.74
C ILE A 208 0.94 12.55 3.71
N LEU A 209 0.31 12.63 2.54
CA LEU A 209 -1.16 12.57 2.44
C LEU A 209 -1.72 11.23 2.86
N ALA A 210 -1.07 10.13 2.47
CA ALA A 210 -1.46 8.80 2.92
C ALA A 210 -1.40 8.67 4.44
N LEU A 211 -0.30 9.13 5.07
CA LEU A 211 -0.16 9.18 6.53
C LEU A 211 -1.25 10.07 7.16
N ALA A 212 -1.48 11.27 6.63
CA ALA A 212 -2.48 12.20 7.14
C ALA A 212 -3.90 11.65 7.01
N ALA A 213 -4.22 10.94 5.93
CA ALA A 213 -5.51 10.29 5.76
C ALA A 213 -5.72 9.17 6.78
N ALA A 214 -4.70 8.32 7.00
CA ALA A 214 -4.73 7.29 8.03
C ALA A 214 -4.89 7.88 9.45
N ALA A 215 -4.19 8.99 9.72
CA ALA A 215 -4.29 9.74 10.98
C ALA A 215 -5.71 10.28 11.22
N VAL A 216 -6.34 10.90 10.21
CA VAL A 216 -7.73 11.37 10.27
C VAL A 216 -8.69 10.23 10.59
N CYS A 217 -8.53 9.11 9.90
CA CYS A 217 -9.41 7.96 10.10
C CYS A 217 -9.21 7.27 11.46
N SER A 218 -8.08 7.53 12.13
CA SER A 218 -7.73 7.00 13.45
C SER A 218 -7.90 8.02 14.58
N ASP A 219 -8.56 9.16 14.33
CA ASP A 219 -8.79 10.28 15.26
C ASP A 219 -7.50 10.88 15.89
N VAL A 220 -6.39 10.88 15.14
CA VAL A 220 -5.13 11.55 15.55
C VAL A 220 -5.20 13.04 15.16
N LYS A 221 -5.46 13.90 16.15
CA LYS A 221 -5.85 15.32 15.94
C LYS A 221 -4.69 16.29 15.73
N ASP A 222 -3.50 15.97 16.20
CA ASP A 222 -2.31 16.81 16.20
C ASP A 222 -1.32 16.46 15.08
N ILE A 223 -1.75 15.63 14.12
CA ILE A 223 -0.91 15.14 13.01
C ILE A 223 -0.17 16.28 12.28
N ARG A 224 -0.79 17.45 12.07
CA ARG A 224 -0.10 18.59 11.45
C ARG A 224 1.08 19.08 12.27
N GLU A 225 0.89 19.28 13.57
CA GLU A 225 1.96 19.75 14.47
C GLU A 225 3.10 18.73 14.52
N GLN A 226 2.75 17.44 14.59
CA GLN A 226 3.73 16.36 14.52
C GLN A 226 4.49 16.38 13.18
N LEU A 227 3.80 16.51 12.03
CA LEU A 227 4.45 16.64 10.71
C LEU A 227 5.43 17.81 10.67
N LEU A 228 5.04 19.00 11.16
CA LEU A 228 5.90 20.18 11.21
C LEU A 228 7.11 19.97 12.12
N ASN A 229 6.90 19.37 13.29
CA ASN A 229 7.98 19.08 14.25
C ASN A 229 9.03 18.13 13.66
N HIS A 230 8.61 17.10 12.92
CA HIS A 230 9.54 16.17 12.29
C HIS A 230 10.26 16.77 11.09
N VAL A 231 9.53 17.47 10.23
CA VAL A 231 10.11 18.13 9.06
C VAL A 231 11.08 19.24 9.47
N GLY A 232 10.79 19.98 10.55
CA GLY A 232 11.66 21.02 11.12
C GLY A 232 13.01 20.51 11.68
N ARG A 233 13.19 19.18 11.82
CA ARG A 233 14.50 18.59 12.19
C ARG A 233 15.50 18.64 11.02
N ASN A 234 15.04 18.87 9.79
CA ASN A 234 15.87 18.99 8.59
C ASN A 234 15.51 20.30 7.86
N GLN A 235 16.44 21.26 7.85
CA GLN A 235 16.19 22.60 7.29
C GLN A 235 15.79 22.58 5.81
N GLU A 236 16.37 21.69 4.99
CA GLU A 236 16.04 21.60 3.56
C GLU A 236 14.64 21.02 3.35
N ALA A 237 14.30 19.97 4.10
CA ALA A 237 12.97 19.39 4.08
C ALA A 237 11.91 20.39 4.58
N GLU A 238 12.23 21.17 5.62
CA GLU A 238 11.35 22.21 6.14
C GLU A 238 11.02 23.26 5.10
N VAL A 239 12.03 23.85 4.46
CA VAL A 239 11.81 24.87 3.43
C VAL A 239 10.94 24.32 2.29
N ALA A 240 11.12 23.06 1.92
CA ALA A 240 10.43 22.47 0.78
C ALA A 240 9.01 21.94 1.09
N LEU A 241 8.80 21.32 2.25
CA LEU A 241 7.54 20.65 2.60
C LEU A 241 6.61 21.50 3.47
N ARG A 242 7.12 22.50 4.20
CA ARG A 242 6.27 23.35 5.06
C ARG A 242 5.14 24.06 4.31
N PRO A 243 5.34 24.67 3.11
CA PRO A 243 4.24 25.29 2.38
C PRO A 243 3.10 24.32 2.05
N PHE A 244 3.45 23.05 1.80
CA PHE A 244 2.48 21.99 1.58
C PHE A 244 1.76 21.59 2.88
N ILE A 245 2.48 21.41 3.99
CA ILE A 245 1.88 21.07 5.29
C ILE A 245 0.98 22.21 5.81
N ASP A 246 1.28 23.47 5.48
CA ASP A 246 0.40 24.58 5.84
C ASP A 246 -0.95 24.55 5.09
N CYS A 247 -1.07 23.75 4.02
CA CYS A 247 -2.36 23.57 3.33
C CYS A 247 -3.42 22.88 4.21
N PHE A 248 -3.02 22.06 5.20
CA PHE A 248 -3.96 21.45 6.15
C PHE A 248 -4.71 22.49 7.01
N GLU A 249 -4.16 23.70 7.18
CA GLU A 249 -4.78 24.73 8.03
C GLU A 249 -5.45 25.87 7.26
N LYS A 250 -5.22 25.97 5.95
CA LYS A 250 -5.80 27.02 5.10
C LYS A 250 -7.32 27.14 5.32
N GLN A 251 -7.80 28.38 5.34
CA GLN A 251 -9.22 28.66 5.48
C GLN A 251 -9.95 28.47 4.15
N THR A 252 -9.29 28.83 3.04
CA THR A 252 -9.81 28.72 1.69
C THR A 252 -9.10 27.62 0.91
N CYS A 253 -9.84 26.94 0.04
CA CYS A 253 -9.28 25.92 -0.83
C CYS A 253 -8.18 26.54 -1.71
N PRO A 254 -6.97 25.99 -1.73
CA PRO A 254 -5.90 26.50 -2.59
C PRO A 254 -6.27 26.28 -4.08
N LYS A 255 -5.74 27.15 -4.95
CA LYS A 255 -5.75 26.94 -6.42
C LYS A 255 -4.57 26.08 -6.89
N GLY A 256 -4.06 25.23 -6.00
CA GLY A 256 -2.82 24.49 -6.16
C GLY A 256 -2.97 23.19 -6.94
N ASP A 257 -1.94 22.35 -6.83
CA ASP A 257 -1.98 21.00 -7.36
C ASP A 257 -2.99 20.11 -6.62
N ALA A 258 -3.26 18.92 -7.15
CA ALA A 258 -4.20 17.96 -6.56
C ALA A 258 -3.81 17.54 -5.13
N PHE A 259 -2.51 17.55 -4.80
CA PHE A 259 -2.04 17.22 -3.46
C PHE A 259 -2.39 18.30 -2.46
N GLU A 260 -2.19 19.58 -2.80
CA GLU A 260 -2.55 20.71 -1.94
C GLU A 260 -4.06 20.80 -1.69
N ILE A 261 -4.86 20.52 -2.72
CA ILE A 261 -6.33 20.45 -2.61
C ILE A 261 -6.71 19.31 -1.65
N THR A 262 -6.09 18.14 -1.77
CA THR A 262 -6.33 16.99 -0.90
C THR A 262 -5.92 17.29 0.55
N ALA A 263 -4.75 17.90 0.75
CA ALA A 263 -4.27 18.33 2.07
C ALA A 263 -5.26 19.29 2.74
N TYR A 264 -5.81 20.25 1.99
CA TYR A 264 -6.85 21.15 2.48
C TYR A 264 -8.07 20.39 3.00
N TYR A 265 -8.63 19.46 2.22
CA TYR A 265 -9.83 18.72 2.63
C TYR A 265 -9.57 17.75 3.78
N LEU A 266 -8.40 17.11 3.84
CA LEU A 266 -7.99 16.33 5.01
C LEU A 266 -7.88 17.23 6.25
N GLY A 267 -7.29 18.42 6.10
CA GLY A 267 -7.21 19.41 7.16
C GLY A 267 -8.57 19.88 7.69
N ARG A 268 -9.59 19.95 6.82
CA ARG A 268 -10.98 20.19 7.24
C ARG A 268 -11.54 19.05 8.09
N LEU A 269 -11.21 17.79 7.76
CA LEU A 269 -11.63 16.63 8.55
C LEU A 269 -10.93 16.53 9.91
N MET A 270 -9.69 17.02 10.03
CA MET A 270 -8.93 17.01 11.30
C MET A 270 -9.52 17.95 12.36
N LYS A 271 -10.25 19.00 11.94
CA LYS A 271 -10.78 20.02 12.86
C LYS A 271 -12.03 19.49 13.57
N SER A 272 -11.84 18.81 14.69
CA SER A 272 -12.91 18.25 15.55
C SER A 272 -13.99 19.25 15.98
N ASN A 273 -13.65 20.54 16.09
CA ASN A 273 -14.59 21.60 16.49
C ASN A 273 -15.27 22.31 15.32
N VAL A 274 -14.96 21.94 14.07
CA VAL A 274 -15.57 22.58 12.90
C VAL A 274 -16.77 21.76 12.47
N TYR A 275 -17.93 22.39 12.55
CA TYR A 275 -19.16 21.86 11.96
C TYR A 275 -18.98 21.72 10.45
N MET A 276 -18.99 20.48 9.95
CA MET A 276 -18.93 20.19 8.53
C MET A 276 -20.34 20.00 8.00
N SER A 277 -20.76 20.86 7.08
CA SER A 277 -22.06 20.77 6.44
C SER A 277 -22.14 19.58 5.48
N PRO A 278 -23.34 19.10 5.11
CA PRO A 278 -23.48 18.05 4.11
C PRO A 278 -22.83 18.38 2.76
N ASP A 279 -22.91 19.64 2.32
CA ASP A 279 -22.24 20.11 1.09
C ASP A 279 -20.72 20.02 1.20
N GLU A 280 -20.12 20.47 2.31
CA GLU A 280 -18.68 20.33 2.53
C GLU A 280 -18.27 18.86 2.56
N MET A 281 -19.04 18.00 3.26
CA MET A 281 -18.75 16.57 3.33
C MET A 281 -18.82 15.91 1.95
N PHE A 282 -19.77 16.30 1.11
CA PHE A 282 -19.88 15.82 -0.27
C PHE A 282 -18.63 16.15 -1.08
N ILE A 283 -18.15 17.39 -1.01
CA ILE A 283 -16.93 17.79 -1.73
C ILE A 283 -15.71 17.02 -1.19
N VAL A 284 -15.57 16.90 0.13
CA VAL A 284 -14.47 16.13 0.75
C VAL A 284 -14.49 14.68 0.26
N THR A 285 -15.66 14.03 0.31
CA THR A 285 -15.85 12.64 -0.13
C THR A 285 -15.43 12.48 -1.60
N TYR A 286 -15.87 13.39 -2.46
CA TYR A 286 -15.49 13.41 -3.88
C TYR A 286 -13.99 13.59 -4.08
N ARG A 287 -13.36 14.55 -3.39
CA ARG A 287 -11.94 14.89 -3.57
C ARG A 287 -11.02 13.78 -3.10
N LEU A 288 -11.38 13.08 -2.03
CA LEU A 288 -10.65 11.89 -1.61
C LEU A 288 -10.80 10.74 -2.62
N TRP A 289 -12.00 10.54 -3.19
CA TRP A 289 -12.18 9.59 -4.28
C TRP A 289 -11.33 9.93 -5.52
N GLU A 290 -11.22 11.21 -5.88
CA GLU A 290 -10.42 11.68 -7.01
C GLU A 290 -8.91 11.51 -6.78
N TRP A 291 -8.45 11.68 -5.54
CA TRP A 291 -7.04 11.50 -5.17
C TRP A 291 -6.62 10.02 -5.12
N LEU A 292 -7.48 9.12 -4.64
CA LEU A 292 -7.13 7.71 -4.41
C LEU A 292 -6.47 6.97 -5.61
N PRO A 293 -6.90 7.14 -6.88
CA PRO A 293 -6.23 6.54 -8.03
C PRO A 293 -4.80 7.04 -8.27
N ASN A 294 -4.46 8.21 -7.73
CA ASN A 294 -3.20 8.91 -7.99
C ASN A 294 -2.15 8.67 -6.90
N THR A 295 -2.51 8.03 -5.79
CA THR A 295 -1.57 7.71 -4.71
C THR A 295 -0.98 6.32 -4.87
N PHE A 296 0.30 6.16 -4.51
CA PHE A 296 0.93 4.85 -4.42
C PHE A 296 0.37 3.99 -3.28
N PHE A 297 -0.29 4.62 -2.31
CA PHE A 297 -0.78 3.97 -1.09
C PHE A 297 -2.26 3.62 -1.16
N LYS A 298 -2.86 3.61 -2.36
CA LYS A 298 -4.29 3.31 -2.54
C LYS A 298 -4.72 2.05 -1.78
N ASP A 299 -4.06 0.93 -2.06
CA ASP A 299 -4.39 -0.39 -1.47
C ASP A 299 -4.21 -0.43 0.07
N VAL A 300 -3.52 0.57 0.64
CA VAL A 300 -3.23 0.68 2.06
C VAL A 300 -4.33 1.46 2.78
N ILE A 301 -4.88 2.50 2.15
CA ILE A 301 -5.75 3.48 2.80
C ILE A 301 -7.19 3.50 2.27
N GLU A 302 -7.48 2.92 1.11
CA GLU A 302 -8.80 3.09 0.47
C GLU A 302 -9.95 2.57 1.31
N ASP A 303 -9.79 1.39 1.93
CA ASP A 303 -10.82 0.79 2.79
C ASP A 303 -11.01 1.60 4.07
N VAL A 304 -9.90 2.06 4.66
CA VAL A 304 -9.90 2.87 5.88
C VAL A 304 -10.62 4.20 5.64
N ILE A 305 -10.35 4.86 4.51
CA ILE A 305 -11.04 6.09 4.11
C ILE A 305 -12.52 5.81 3.83
N ALA A 306 -12.85 4.72 3.12
CA ALA A 306 -14.23 4.37 2.80
C ALA A 306 -15.07 4.16 4.08
N ASP A 307 -14.54 3.42 5.05
CA ASP A 307 -15.21 3.16 6.33
C ASP A 307 -15.39 4.44 7.15
N TYR A 308 -14.36 5.30 7.19
CA TYR A 308 -14.43 6.60 7.85
C TYR A 308 -15.50 7.49 7.23
N LEU A 309 -15.49 7.66 5.91
CA LEU A 309 -16.47 8.49 5.19
C LEU A 309 -17.88 7.94 5.37
N ALA A 310 -18.07 6.62 5.34
CA ALA A 310 -19.35 6.00 5.63
C ALA A 310 -19.83 6.33 7.05
N GLY A 311 -18.93 6.31 8.05
CA GLY A 311 -19.20 6.77 9.41
C GLY A 311 -19.70 8.22 9.47
N ARG A 312 -18.97 9.13 8.82
CA ARG A 312 -19.33 10.57 8.77
C ARG A 312 -20.68 10.81 8.11
N TRP A 313 -21.01 10.09 7.05
CA TRP A 313 -22.34 10.20 6.42
C TRP A 313 -23.47 9.66 7.30
N ARG A 314 -23.25 8.59 8.09
CA ARG A 314 -24.24 8.14 9.09
C ARG A 314 -24.48 9.21 10.15
N GLU A 315 -23.42 9.87 10.62
CA GLU A 315 -23.53 10.97 11.58
C GLU A 315 -24.29 12.16 11.00
N ILE A 316 -24.06 12.52 9.74
CA ILE A 316 -24.80 13.58 9.05
C ILE A 316 -26.28 13.23 8.95
N ILE A 317 -26.64 12.01 8.53
CA ILE A 317 -28.04 11.59 8.45
C ILE A 317 -28.71 11.67 9.82
N THR A 318 -28.03 11.20 10.87
CA THR A 318 -28.58 11.13 12.23
C THR A 318 -28.71 12.51 12.87
N ASN A 319 -27.67 13.32 12.79
CA ASN A 319 -27.54 14.55 13.57
C ASN A 319 -27.82 15.82 12.76
N GLN A 320 -27.77 15.73 11.43
CA GLN A 320 -27.89 16.87 10.52
C GLN A 320 -28.90 16.60 9.38
N GLY A 321 -29.78 15.61 9.52
CA GLY A 321 -30.71 15.23 8.45
C GLY A 321 -31.60 16.37 7.95
N PHE A 322 -31.89 17.35 8.81
CA PHE A 322 -32.65 18.56 8.45
C PHE A 322 -31.90 19.51 7.49
N ASN A 323 -30.57 19.41 7.41
CA ASN A 323 -29.74 20.17 6.48
C ASN A 323 -29.58 19.49 5.11
N LEU A 324 -30.05 18.25 4.98
CA LEU A 324 -30.06 17.56 3.69
C LEU A 324 -31.22 18.07 2.83
N ARG A 325 -31.01 18.17 1.52
CA ARG A 325 -32.07 18.50 0.58
C ARG A 325 -33.01 17.30 0.42
N GLN A 326 -34.31 17.54 0.65
CA GLN A 326 -35.37 16.55 0.50
C GLN A 326 -35.05 15.23 1.23
N PRO A 327 -34.85 15.23 2.55
CA PRO A 327 -34.32 14.07 3.27
C PRO A 327 -35.19 12.81 3.10
N MET A 328 -36.51 12.97 2.95
CA MET A 328 -37.44 11.86 2.70
C MET A 328 -37.12 11.08 1.41
N THR A 329 -36.53 11.72 0.40
CA THR A 329 -36.18 11.09 -0.88
C THR A 329 -34.68 10.82 -1.02
N SER A 330 -33.83 11.66 -0.44
CA SER A 330 -32.38 11.57 -0.60
C SER A 330 -31.67 10.68 0.43
N VAL A 331 -32.20 10.54 1.65
CA VAL A 331 -31.59 9.70 2.70
C VAL A 331 -31.68 8.20 2.40
N PRO A 332 -32.83 7.63 1.95
CA PRO A 332 -32.92 6.18 1.78
C PRO A 332 -31.88 5.58 0.81
N PRO A 333 -31.58 6.20 -0.36
CA PRO A 333 -30.49 5.74 -1.23
C PRO A 333 -29.10 5.81 -0.59
N ILE A 334 -28.83 6.86 0.20
CA ILE A 334 -27.54 6.99 0.90
C ILE A 334 -27.41 5.88 1.94
N GLU A 335 -28.45 5.64 2.74
CA GLU A 335 -28.43 4.53 3.72
C GLU A 335 -28.24 3.16 3.04
N ALA A 336 -28.85 2.94 1.88
CA ALA A 336 -28.64 1.72 1.10
C ALA A 336 -27.17 1.58 0.70
N ALA A 337 -26.58 2.62 0.11
CA ALA A 337 -25.16 2.64 -0.24
C ALA A 337 -24.26 2.44 0.99
N LEU A 338 -24.62 2.97 2.16
CA LEU A 338 -23.88 2.78 3.41
C LEU A 338 -23.96 1.34 3.96
N LYS A 339 -25.04 0.61 3.68
CA LYS A 339 -25.27 -0.78 4.11
C LYS A 339 -24.71 -1.82 3.14
N GLU A 340 -24.47 -1.46 1.87
CA GLU A 340 -23.88 -2.38 0.89
C GLU A 340 -22.50 -2.90 1.32
N PRO A 341 -22.18 -4.18 1.06
CA PRO A 341 -20.89 -4.80 1.42
C PRO A 341 -19.73 -4.39 0.49
N THR A 342 -19.89 -3.30 -0.27
CA THR A 342 -18.85 -2.72 -1.13
C THR A 342 -17.74 -2.10 -0.27
N LYS A 343 -16.53 -2.04 -0.83
CA LYS A 343 -15.31 -1.59 -0.15
C LYS A 343 -14.52 -0.58 -0.99
N GLY A 344 -13.51 0.04 -0.38
CA GLY A 344 -12.56 0.95 -1.00
C GLY A 344 -13.20 2.02 -1.88
N MET A 345 -12.58 2.26 -3.03
CA MET A 345 -13.04 3.27 -3.98
C MET A 345 -14.51 3.12 -4.44
N ALA A 346 -15.02 1.90 -4.62
CA ALA A 346 -16.40 1.72 -5.08
C ALA A 346 -17.43 2.11 -4.01
N LYS A 347 -17.12 1.85 -2.73
CA LYS A 347 -17.95 2.32 -1.61
C LYS A 347 -18.03 3.85 -1.61
N ILE A 348 -16.89 4.51 -1.77
CA ILE A 348 -16.84 5.98 -1.81
C ILE A 348 -17.62 6.51 -3.03
N ALA A 349 -17.46 5.88 -4.20
CA ALA A 349 -18.20 6.26 -5.40
C ALA A 349 -19.72 6.15 -5.23
N ALA A 350 -20.20 5.06 -4.61
CA ALA A 350 -21.61 4.85 -4.31
C ALA A 350 -22.16 5.91 -3.34
N ILE A 351 -21.39 6.27 -2.30
CA ILE A 351 -21.74 7.36 -1.39
C ILE A 351 -21.87 8.68 -2.14
N VAL A 352 -20.88 9.05 -2.97
CA VAL A 352 -20.92 10.31 -3.75
C VAL A 352 -22.13 10.34 -4.68
N LEU A 353 -22.39 9.27 -5.43
CA LEU A 353 -23.51 9.22 -6.38
C LEU A 353 -24.87 9.35 -5.70
N THR A 354 -25.06 8.72 -4.53
CA THR A 354 -26.33 8.75 -3.80
C THR A 354 -26.51 10.06 -3.02
N ALA A 355 -25.43 10.65 -2.53
CA ALA A 355 -25.44 11.91 -1.81
C ALA A 355 -25.69 13.15 -2.69
N GLU A 356 -25.46 13.07 -4.01
CA GLU A 356 -25.62 14.20 -4.94
C GLU A 356 -27.00 14.89 -4.86
N ASN A 357 -28.06 14.12 -4.61
CA ASN A 357 -29.42 14.68 -4.49
C ASN A 357 -29.70 15.30 -3.11
N ALA A 358 -28.88 15.01 -2.11
CA ALA A 358 -29.00 15.52 -0.76
C ALA A 358 -28.29 16.87 -0.55
N VAL A 359 -27.53 17.35 -1.54
CA VAL A 359 -26.68 18.54 -1.44
C VAL A 359 -26.92 19.54 -2.57
N GLU A 360 -26.35 20.75 -2.47
CA GLU A 360 -26.44 21.79 -3.50
C GLU A 360 -25.59 21.45 -4.73
N HIS A 361 -24.39 20.91 -4.48
CA HIS A 361 -23.41 20.58 -5.51
C HIS A 361 -23.92 19.52 -6.49
N LYS A 362 -23.59 19.70 -7.77
CA LYS A 362 -23.93 18.76 -8.85
C LYS A 362 -22.67 18.30 -9.57
N LEU A 363 -22.63 17.00 -9.85
CA LEU A 363 -21.60 16.38 -10.65
C LEU A 363 -21.88 16.68 -12.12
N ASP A 364 -20.83 16.98 -12.87
CA ASP A 364 -20.94 17.00 -14.32
C ASP A 364 -21.22 15.57 -14.87
N ALA A 365 -21.65 15.49 -16.12
CA ALA A 365 -22.06 14.23 -16.72
C ALA A 365 -20.91 13.22 -16.86
N GLU A 366 -19.70 13.70 -17.14
CA GLU A 366 -18.51 12.86 -17.34
C GLU A 366 -18.05 12.26 -16.01
N LEU A 367 -17.97 13.08 -14.97
CA LEU A 367 -17.63 12.64 -13.63
C LEU A 367 -18.63 11.62 -13.08
N ARG A 368 -19.94 11.87 -13.29
CA ARG A 368 -20.98 10.91 -12.91
C ARG A 368 -20.81 9.57 -13.63
N ALA A 369 -20.41 9.58 -14.90
CA ALA A 369 -20.15 8.36 -15.65
C ALA A 369 -18.93 7.58 -15.10
N ARG A 370 -17.85 8.29 -14.76
CA ARG A 370 -16.65 7.69 -14.14
C ARG A 370 -16.96 7.03 -12.79
N LEU A 371 -17.67 7.73 -11.91
CA LEU A 371 -18.10 7.20 -10.62
C LEU A 371 -18.96 5.94 -10.77
N LYS A 372 -19.87 5.91 -11.75
CA LYS A 372 -20.68 4.71 -12.04
C LYS A 372 -19.82 3.53 -12.51
N GLN A 373 -18.85 3.79 -13.38
CA GLN A 373 -17.94 2.74 -13.87
C GLN A 373 -17.13 2.12 -12.73
N ASP A 374 -16.60 2.96 -11.84
CA ASP A 374 -15.78 2.47 -10.72
C ASP A 374 -16.62 1.81 -9.64
N GLY A 375 -17.86 2.26 -9.40
CA GLY A 375 -18.82 1.56 -8.54
C GLY A 375 -19.17 0.14 -9.03
N LEU A 376 -19.23 -0.05 -10.34
CA LEU A 376 -19.55 -1.36 -10.94
C LEU A 376 -18.35 -2.33 -10.94
N ARG A 377 -17.12 -1.82 -11.08
CA ARG A 377 -15.89 -2.64 -11.16
C ARG A 377 -15.63 -3.48 -9.91
N SER A 378 -16.13 -3.09 -8.74
CA SER A 378 -15.92 -3.82 -7.48
C SER A 378 -16.97 -4.90 -7.20
N ASN A 379 -18.11 -4.89 -7.90
CA ASN A 379 -19.15 -5.93 -7.77
C ASN A 379 -18.88 -7.12 -8.69
N GLY A 380 -18.14 -6.91 -9.78
CA GLY A 380 -17.63 -7.99 -10.62
C GLY A 380 -16.23 -8.38 -10.16
N GLY A 381 -16.13 -9.20 -9.12
CA GLY A 381 -14.87 -9.85 -8.77
C GLY A 381 -14.40 -10.72 -9.93
N ASN A 382 -13.58 -10.14 -10.80
CA ASN A 382 -12.79 -10.84 -11.83
C ASN A 382 -11.38 -11.04 -11.31
#